data_AF-A0A937XU48-F1
#
_entry.id   AF-A0A937XU48-F1
#
_cell.length_a   1.000
_cell.length_b   1.000
_cell.length_c   1.000
_cell.angle_alpha   90.00
_cell.angle_beta   90.00
_cell.angle_gamma   90.00
#
_symmetry.space_group_name_H-M   'P 1'
#
loop_
_entity.id
_entity.type
_entity.pdbx_description
1 polymer ?
#
loop_
_entity_poly.entity_id
_entity_poly.type
_entity_poly.pdbx_seq_one_letter_code
_entity_poly.pdbx_strand_id
1 'polypeptide(L)' 'MGGPLQGLMVVEMGQLIAGPFAGKFFADFGATVVKIEPPEGDPLRGWR' A
#
# COMPACT_ATOMS: atom_id res chain seq x y z
N MET A 1 12.42 13.37 -8.46
CA MET A 1 11.36 14.39 -8.44
C MET A 1 10.37 13.99 -7.36
N GLY A 2 10.10 14.88 -6.41
CA GLY A 2 9.25 14.62 -5.24
C GLY A 2 7.78 14.89 -5.51
N GLY A 3 6.91 13.98 -5.07
CA GLY A 3 5.47 14.22 -5.01
C GLY A 3 5.06 14.90 -3.70
N PRO A 4 3.80 15.35 -3.57
CA PRO A 4 3.33 16.12 -2.42
C PRO A 4 3.42 15.36 -1.08
N LEU A 5 3.60 14.04 -1.09
CA LEU A 5 3.74 13.20 0.10
C LEU A 5 5.18 12.67 0.30
N GLN A 6 6.16 13.26 -0.38
CA GLN A 6 7.56 12.87 -0.22
C GLN A 6 8.02 13.02 1.24
N GLY A 7 8.73 12.00 1.73
CA GLY A 7 9.22 11.94 3.11
C GLY A 7 8.24 11.33 4.11
N LEU A 8 7.00 11.06 3.72
CA LEU A 8 6.05 10.31 4.54
C LEU A 8 6.29 8.80 4.40
N MET A 9 6.23 8.10 5.53
CA MET A 9 6.21 6.64 5.60
C MET A 9 4.82 6.16 6.04
N VAL A 10 4.21 5.27 5.27
CA VAL A 10 2.86 4.75 5.50
C VAL A 10 2.93 3.25 5.75
N VAL A 11 2.32 2.80 6.84
CA VAL A 11 2.11 1.37 7.11
C VAL A 11 0.72 0.99 6.59
N GLU A 12 0.67 0.13 5.57
CA GLU A 12 -0.57 -0.32 4.93
C GLU A 12 -0.90 -1.73 5.47
N MET A 13 -2.00 -1.85 6.23
CA MET A 13 -2.45 -3.11 6.84
C MET A 13 -3.82 -3.55 6.32
N GLY A 14 -4.35 -2.88 5.31
CA GLY A 14 -5.57 -3.27 4.65
C GLY A 14 -5.36 -4.49 3.77
N GLN A 15 -6.44 -5.24 3.58
CA GLN A 15 -6.47 -6.41 2.72
C GLN A 15 -7.49 -6.22 1.62
N LEU A 16 -7.46 -7.09 0.61
CA LEU A 16 -8.37 -7.01 -0.52
C LEU A 16 -8.19 -5.66 -1.25
N ILE A 17 -9.28 -5.00 -1.63
CA ILE A 17 -9.21 -3.93 -2.63
C ILE A 17 -9.03 -2.55 -1.98
N ALA A 18 -9.90 -2.18 -1.03
CA ALA A 18 -10.01 -0.78 -0.60
C ALA A 18 -8.75 -0.23 0.08
N GLY A 19 -8.13 -1.01 0.98
CA GLY A 19 -6.92 -0.59 1.71
C GLY A 19 -5.71 -0.43 0.78
N PRO A 20 -5.32 -1.47 0.03
CA PRO A 20 -4.23 -1.38 -0.94
C PRO A 20 -4.46 -0.32 -2.02
N PHE A 21 -5.72 -0.09 -2.42
CA PHE A 21 -6.06 0.97 -3.37
C PHE A 21 -5.83 2.37 -2.78
N ALA A 22 -6.17 2.61 -1.52
CA ALA A 22 -5.81 3.84 -0.83
C ALA A 22 -4.28 3.97 -0.69
N GLY A 23 -3.59 2.89 -0.29
CA GLY A 23 -2.12 2.82 -0.19
C GLY A 23 -1.41 3.18 -1.48
N LYS A 24 -1.96 2.73 -2.62
CA LYS A 24 -1.45 3.10 -3.95
C LYS A 24 -1.41 4.61 -4.16
N PHE A 25 -2.46 5.35 -3.82
CA PHE A 25 -2.45 6.81 -3.99
C PHE A 25 -1.36 7.49 -3.16
N PHE A 26 -1.11 7.01 -1.93
CA PHE A 26 0.00 7.52 -1.13
C PHE A 26 1.35 7.34 -1.84
N ALA A 27 1.58 6.15 -2.42
CA ALA A 27 2.79 5.85 -3.18
C ALA A 27 2.89 6.69 -4.47
N ASP A 28 1.79 6.80 -5.23
CA ASP A 28 1.71 7.60 -6.46
C ASP A 28 2.03 9.09 -6.18
N PHE A 29 1.69 9.59 -4.99
CA PHE A 29 2.01 10.95 -4.54
C PHE A 29 3.36 11.06 -3.80
N GLY A 30 4.17 10.01 -3.80
CA GLY A 30 5.58 10.06 -3.38
C GLY A 30 5.88 9.59 -1.96
N ALA A 31 4.91 9.03 -1.23
CA ALA A 31 5.17 8.41 0.07
C ALA A 31 5.89 7.06 -0.07
N THR A 32 6.64 6.66 0.95
CA THR A 32 7.11 5.28 1.11
C THR A 32 6.04 4.46 1.80
N VAL A 33 5.40 3.55 1.06
CA VAL A 33 4.31 2.70 1.58
C VAL A 33 4.84 1.29 1.82
N VAL A 34 4.78 0.82 3.06
CA VAL A 34 5.13 -0.56 3.44
C VAL A 34 3.85 -1.33 3.70
N LYS A 35 3.58 -2.32 2.85
CA LYS A 35 2.46 -3.23 3.02
C LYS A 35 2.82 -4.33 4.01
N ILE A 36 1.98 -4.49 5.03
CA ILE A 36 2.08 -5.54 6.03
C ILE A 36 1.03 -6.59 5.67
N GLU A 37 1.49 -7.83 5.53
CA GLU A 37 0.64 -8.95 5.15
C GLU A 37 0.82 -10.09 6.18
N PRO A 38 -0.18 -10.97 6.31
CA PRO A 38 0.01 -12.27 6.94
C PRO A 38 1.12 -13.07 6.25
N PRO A 39 1.72 -14.08 6.90
CA PRO A 39 2.72 -14.95 6.28
C PRO A 39 2.27 -15.61 4.96
N GLU A 40 0.98 -15.91 4.83
CA GLU A 40 0.34 -16.45 3.63
C GLU A 40 0.10 -15.39 2.52
N GLY A 41 0.31 -14.11 2.82
CA GLY A 41 0.07 -12.98 1.94
C GLY A 41 -1.39 -12.47 1.95
N ASP A 42 -1.61 -11.33 1.29
CA ASP A 42 -2.94 -10.79 1.02
C ASP A 42 -3.77 -11.79 0.19
N PRO A 43 -5.03 -12.10 0.56
CA PRO A 43 -5.87 -13.04 -0.18
C PRO A 43 -5.99 -12.74 -1.68
N LEU A 44 -5.86 -11.47 -2.10
CA LEU A 44 -5.89 -11.10 -3.51
C LEU A 44 -4.73 -11.69 -4.33
N ARG A 45 -3.61 -12.09 -3.71
CA ARG A 45 -2.47 -12.69 -4.44
C ARG A 45 -2.83 -14.01 -5.13
N GLY A 46 -3.84 -14.71 -4.62
CA GLY A 46 -4.31 -15.99 -5.15
C GLY A 46 -5.65 -15.92 -5.90
N TRP A 47 -6.20 -14.72 -6.13
CA TRP A 47 -7.51 -14.57 -6.76
C TRP A 47 -7.46 -15.06 -8.22
N ARG A 48 -8.38 -15.96 -8.58
CA ARG A 48 -8.63 -16.42 -9.95
C ARG A 48 -10.08 -16.17 -10.35
#